data_AF-A0A660S409-F1
#
_entry.id   AF-A0A660S409-F1
#
_cell.length_a   1.000
_cell.length_b   1.000
_cell.length_c   1.000
_cell.angle_alpha   90.00
_cell.angle_beta   90.00
_cell.angle_gamma   90.00
#
_symmetry.space_group_name_H-M   'P 1'
#
loop_
_entity.id
_entity.type
_entity.pdbx_description
1 polymer ?
#
loop_
_entity_poly.entity_id
_entity_poly.type
_entity_poly.pdbx_seq_one_letter_code
_entity_poly.pdbx_strand_id
1 'polypeptide(L)'
;MITHADIKFRIIKEYPCIEIISEVKTTGKTGAEMEALNAVSTAALTIYDMCKGLEKGIVIGDISLLEKSGGKSGLWKPEFVKEGKVINIAVGSKKGEEKKPVEECEIIENFGLKGDAHAGGSKKQVSIFAVESLKEVPENKMIEVMRGGYTENLTIVGIPLYYLVPENVLRVGTVEIEIESVGKESFVNGGRPYIVSRKGIFGHVKKTGIAKVGDTIGVIY
;
A
#
# COMPACT_ATOMS: atom_id res chain seq x y z
N MET A 1 26.75 18.82 -14.75
CA MET A 1 26.12 18.56 -16.06
C MET A 1 25.33 17.27 -15.92
N ILE A 2 24.10 17.19 -16.43
CA ILE A 2 23.34 15.93 -16.45
C ILE A 2 24.06 14.95 -17.37
N THR A 3 24.24 13.73 -16.89
CA THR A 3 24.93 12.64 -17.61
C THR A 3 23.98 11.51 -17.98
N HIS A 4 22.85 11.40 -17.28
CA HIS A 4 21.84 10.39 -17.51
C HIS A 4 20.49 10.92 -17.02
N ALA A 5 19.44 10.60 -17.76
CA ALA A 5 18.06 10.77 -17.35
C ALA A 5 17.26 9.60 -17.93
N ASP A 6 16.51 8.90 -17.08
CA ASP A 6 15.62 7.81 -17.45
C ASP A 6 14.25 8.02 -16.80
N ILE A 7 13.21 7.47 -17.42
CA ILE A 7 11.85 7.51 -16.91
C ILE A 7 11.15 6.18 -17.17
N LYS A 8 10.57 5.62 -16.12
CA LYS A 8 9.88 4.32 -16.13
C LYS A 8 8.42 4.52 -15.76
N PHE A 9 7.57 3.72 -16.40
CA PHE A 9 6.14 3.70 -16.18
C PHE A 9 5.72 2.29 -15.77
N ARG A 10 4.92 2.19 -14.72
CA ARG A 10 4.26 0.94 -14.32
C ARG A 10 2.75 1.15 -14.32
N ILE A 11 2.04 0.39 -15.14
CA ILE A 11 0.57 0.41 -15.18
C ILE A 11 0.07 -0.50 -14.06
N ILE A 12 -0.65 0.07 -13.11
CA ILE A 12 -1.24 -0.64 -11.99
C ILE A 12 -2.71 -0.92 -12.36
N LYS A 13 -3.11 -2.19 -12.38
CA LYS A 13 -4.44 -2.60 -12.87
C LYS A 13 -5.45 -2.75 -11.73
N GLU A 14 -4.96 -3.18 -10.56
CA GLU A 14 -5.72 -3.38 -9.32
C GLU A 14 -6.30 -2.06 -8.80
N TYR A 15 -5.57 -0.99 -9.05
CA TYR A 15 -6.00 0.38 -8.88
C TYR A 15 -5.62 1.13 -10.15
N PRO A 16 -6.57 1.56 -11.01
CA PRO A 16 -6.29 2.03 -12.37
C PRO A 16 -5.50 3.35 -12.35
N CYS A 17 -4.19 3.24 -12.24
CA CYS A 17 -3.25 4.35 -12.21
C CYS A 17 -1.94 3.98 -12.90
N ILE A 18 -1.12 5.01 -13.14
CA ILE A 18 0.22 4.87 -13.73
C ILE A 18 1.20 5.41 -12.71
N GLU A 19 2.10 4.55 -12.25
CA GLU A 19 3.26 4.96 -11.46
C GLU A 19 4.36 5.43 -12.40
N ILE A 20 4.99 6.55 -12.05
CA ILE A 20 6.03 7.21 -12.85
C ILE A 20 7.25 7.39 -11.97
N ILE A 21 8.39 6.87 -12.40
CA ILE A 21 9.67 6.96 -11.68
C ILE A 21 10.71 7.53 -12.62
N SER A 22 11.46 8.52 -12.15
CA SER A 22 12.61 9.05 -12.87
C SER A 22 13.91 8.78 -12.14
N GLU A 23 14.98 8.60 -12.90
CA GLU A 23 16.35 8.51 -12.39
C GLU A 23 17.21 9.52 -13.15
N VAL A 24 17.91 10.40 -12.43
CA VAL A 24 18.80 11.40 -13.03
C VAL A 24 20.16 11.35 -12.37
N LYS A 25 21.23 11.34 -13.18
CA LYS A 25 22.63 11.40 -12.72
C LYS A 25 23.29 12.66 -13.22
N THR A 26 24.06 13.31 -12.34
CA THR A 26 24.77 14.55 -12.65
C THR A 26 26.19 14.51 -12.12
N THR A 27 27.09 15.17 -12.85
CA THR A 27 28.45 15.53 -12.38
C THR A 27 28.51 17.00 -11.92
N GLY A 28 27.34 17.66 -11.79
CA GLY A 28 27.24 19.03 -11.32
C GLY A 28 27.63 19.19 -9.85
N LYS A 29 27.84 20.45 -9.44
CA LYS A 29 28.10 20.78 -8.03
C LYS A 29 26.86 20.62 -7.15
N THR A 30 25.68 20.78 -7.73
CA THR A 30 24.38 20.52 -7.10
C THR A 30 23.91 19.11 -7.46
N GLY A 31 23.07 18.52 -6.60
CA GLY A 31 22.36 17.29 -6.95
C GLY A 31 21.35 17.53 -8.09
N ALA A 32 20.75 16.44 -8.57
CA ALA A 32 19.79 16.44 -9.68
C ALA A 32 18.36 16.09 -9.23
N GLU A 33 18.01 16.37 -7.97
CA GLU A 33 16.69 16.05 -7.41
C GLU A 33 15.57 16.80 -8.14
N MET A 34 15.80 18.07 -8.45
CA MET A 34 14.82 18.90 -9.14
C MET A 34 14.58 18.43 -10.57
N GLU A 35 15.63 17.98 -11.25
CA GLU A 35 15.55 17.41 -12.58
C GLU A 35 14.74 16.11 -12.59
N ALA A 36 14.96 15.24 -11.60
CA ALA A 36 14.19 14.02 -11.43
C ALA A 36 12.69 14.32 -11.15
N LEU A 37 12.40 15.20 -10.19
CA LEU A 37 11.03 15.57 -9.83
C LEU A 37 10.31 16.27 -11.00
N ASN A 38 11.03 17.11 -11.76
CA ASN A 38 10.49 17.79 -12.92
C ASN A 38 10.20 16.81 -14.07
N ALA A 39 11.03 15.79 -14.27
CA ALA A 39 10.78 14.74 -15.27
C ALA A 39 9.48 13.98 -14.97
N VAL A 40 9.24 13.58 -13.72
CA VAL A 40 7.98 12.92 -13.29
C VAL A 40 6.79 13.86 -13.49
N SER A 41 6.92 15.12 -13.05
CA SER A 41 5.85 16.12 -13.16
C SER A 41 5.45 16.37 -14.62
N THR A 42 6.45 16.50 -15.48
CA THR A 42 6.24 16.72 -16.92
C THR A 42 5.54 15.52 -17.55
N ALA A 43 6.00 14.29 -17.26
CA ALA A 43 5.38 13.08 -17.77
C ALA A 43 3.93 12.90 -17.29
N ALA A 44 3.66 13.17 -16.01
CA ALA A 44 2.32 13.14 -15.45
C ALA A 44 1.38 14.12 -16.15
N LEU A 45 1.83 15.36 -16.38
CA LEU A 45 1.07 16.38 -17.10
C LEU A 45 0.85 16.00 -18.57
N THR A 46 1.84 15.39 -19.23
CA THR A 46 1.69 14.89 -20.61
C THR A 46 0.64 13.79 -20.68
N ILE A 47 0.66 12.82 -19.76
CA ILE A 47 -0.36 11.77 -19.69
C ILE A 47 -1.74 12.36 -19.43
N TYR A 48 -1.85 13.30 -18.49
CA TYR A 48 -3.10 14.00 -18.24
C TYR A 48 -3.63 14.68 -19.51
N ASP A 49 -2.77 15.41 -20.23
CA ASP A 49 -3.17 16.13 -21.45
C ASP A 49 -3.71 15.20 -22.54
N MET A 50 -3.09 14.03 -22.71
CA MET A 50 -3.52 13.02 -23.68
C MET A 50 -4.83 12.33 -23.26
N CYS A 51 -5.06 12.12 -21.96
CA CYS A 51 -6.17 11.32 -21.46
C CYS A 51 -7.38 12.14 -20.99
N LYS A 52 -7.25 13.46 -20.76
CA LYS A 52 -8.34 14.32 -20.23
C LYS A 52 -9.61 14.35 -21.10
N GLY A 53 -9.48 14.04 -22.39
CA GLY A 53 -10.63 13.93 -23.30
C GLY A 53 -11.41 12.63 -23.13
N LEU A 54 -10.78 11.58 -22.61
CA LEU A 54 -11.35 10.24 -22.39
C LEU A 54 -11.85 10.08 -20.96
N GLU A 55 -11.10 10.55 -19.97
CA GLU A 55 -11.43 10.50 -18.56
C GLU A 55 -11.23 11.89 -17.93
N LYS A 56 -12.27 12.43 -17.29
CA LYS A 56 -12.25 13.77 -16.71
C LYS A 56 -11.81 13.79 -15.24
N GLY A 57 -11.87 12.64 -14.57
CA GLY A 57 -11.52 12.46 -13.16
C GLY A 57 -10.06 12.12 -12.91
N ILE A 58 -9.15 12.34 -13.87
CA ILE A 58 -7.73 12.04 -13.69
C ILE A 58 -7.14 12.95 -12.59
N VAL A 59 -6.42 12.35 -11.65
CA VAL A 59 -5.72 13.06 -10.57
C VAL A 59 -4.24 12.73 -10.64
N ILE A 60 -3.38 13.75 -10.59
CA ILE A 60 -1.94 13.57 -10.37
C ILE A 60 -1.74 13.36 -8.86
N GLY A 61 -1.20 12.21 -8.50
CA GLY A 61 -0.95 11.82 -7.11
C GLY A 61 0.26 12.52 -6.49
N ASP A 62 0.76 11.93 -5.39
CA ASP A 62 1.95 12.42 -4.70
C ASP A 62 3.19 12.34 -5.61
N ILE A 63 4.03 13.37 -5.57
CA ILE A 63 5.37 13.39 -6.20
C ILE A 63 6.39 13.59 -5.09
N SER A 64 7.31 12.64 -4.93
CA SER A 64 8.28 12.62 -3.84
C SER A 64 9.64 12.09 -4.29
N LEU A 65 10.69 12.44 -3.54
CA LEU A 65 12.04 11.93 -3.76
C LEU A 65 12.17 10.57 -3.06
N LEU A 66 12.50 9.51 -3.80
CA LEU A 66 12.63 8.14 -3.27
C LEU A 66 14.03 7.85 -2.76
N GLU A 67 15.05 8.32 -3.48
CA GLU A 67 16.45 8.11 -3.13
C GLU A 67 17.28 9.26 -3.68
N LYS A 68 18.31 9.64 -2.93
CA LYS A 68 19.41 10.45 -3.44
C LYS A 68 20.72 9.89 -2.92
N SER A 69 21.71 9.76 -3.79
CA SER A 69 23.07 9.39 -3.39
C SER A 69 24.10 10.40 -3.90
N GLY A 70 25.26 10.44 -3.23
CA GLY A 70 26.36 11.36 -3.55
C GLY A 70 26.26 12.73 -2.87
N GLY A 71 27.11 13.66 -3.30
CA GLY A 71 27.27 14.97 -2.66
C GLY A 71 27.76 14.86 -1.21
N LYS A 72 27.69 15.98 -0.47
CA LYS A 72 28.14 16.04 0.94
C LYS A 72 27.27 15.22 1.90
N SER A 73 25.99 15.04 1.56
CA SER A 73 25.00 14.36 2.40
C SER A 73 25.03 12.83 2.25
N GLY A 74 25.72 12.29 1.25
CA GLY A 74 25.76 10.85 0.99
C GLY A 74 24.40 10.29 0.55
N LEU A 75 24.11 9.06 0.96
CA LEU A 75 22.84 8.39 0.68
C LEU A 75 21.74 8.91 1.59
N TRP A 76 20.63 9.31 0.99
CA TRP A 76 19.39 9.69 1.64
C TRP A 76 18.24 8.87 1.06
N LYS A 77 17.40 8.34 1.95
CA LYS A 77 16.12 7.69 1.66
C LYS A 77 15.11 8.11 2.73
N PRO A 78 13.83 8.33 2.38
CA PRO A 78 12.80 8.50 3.41
C PRO A 78 12.60 7.18 4.17
N GLU A 79 12.17 7.27 5.43
CA GLU A 79 11.77 6.08 6.18
C GLU A 79 10.55 5.42 5.53
N PHE A 80 9.58 6.25 5.13
CA PHE A 80 8.39 5.86 4.40
C PHE A 80 8.12 6.86 3.27
N VAL A 81 7.74 6.36 2.10
CA VAL A 81 7.25 7.20 0.99
C VAL A 81 5.85 7.72 1.30
N LYS A 82 5.07 6.92 2.05
CA LYS A 82 3.77 7.31 2.59
C LYS A 82 3.52 6.67 3.93
N GLU A 83 3.05 7.45 4.88
CA GLU A 83 2.78 7.02 6.26
C GLU A 83 1.28 6.93 6.53
N GLY A 84 0.95 6.03 7.43
CA GLY A 84 -0.36 5.83 8.03
C GLY A 84 -0.23 5.27 9.44
N LYS A 85 -1.34 4.78 9.98
CA LYS A 85 -1.40 4.20 11.31
C LYS A 85 -2.15 2.88 11.31
N VAL A 86 -1.68 1.95 12.14
CA VAL A 86 -2.45 0.77 12.52
C VAL A 86 -3.49 1.19 13.55
N ILE A 87 -4.77 0.97 13.27
CA ILE A 87 -5.86 1.34 14.18
C ILE A 87 -6.58 0.14 14.79
N ASN A 88 -6.37 -1.06 14.25
CA ASN A 88 -6.86 -2.30 14.82
C ASN A 88 -5.98 -3.47 14.38
N ILE A 89 -5.79 -4.43 15.28
CA ILE A 89 -5.18 -5.73 14.98
C ILE A 89 -6.16 -6.80 15.43
N ALA A 90 -6.43 -7.80 14.60
CA ALA A 90 -7.34 -8.89 14.93
C ALA A 90 -6.79 -10.26 14.55
N VAL A 91 -6.99 -11.25 15.43
CA VAL A 91 -6.51 -12.63 15.27
C VAL A 91 -7.70 -13.59 15.37
N GLY A 92 -7.84 -14.51 14.42
CA GLY A 92 -8.87 -15.55 14.43
C GLY A 92 -8.28 -16.93 14.67
N SER A 93 -8.65 -17.60 15.77
CA SER A 93 -8.04 -18.89 16.14
C SER A 93 -8.52 -20.09 15.31
N LYS A 94 -9.66 -19.95 14.64
CA LYS A 94 -10.26 -20.98 13.77
C LYS A 94 -10.79 -20.37 12.47
N LYS A 95 -10.71 -21.12 11.38
CA LYS A 95 -11.27 -20.71 10.09
C LYS A 95 -12.79 -20.58 10.20
N GLY A 96 -13.32 -19.40 9.86
CA GLY A 96 -14.76 -19.11 9.98
C GLY A 96 -15.19 -18.57 11.35
N GLU A 97 -14.29 -18.48 12.33
CA GLU A 97 -14.52 -17.72 13.56
C GLU A 97 -14.34 -16.22 13.29
N GLU A 98 -15.08 -15.40 14.03
CA GLU A 98 -14.86 -13.96 14.06
C GLU A 98 -13.50 -13.65 14.70
N LYS A 99 -12.67 -12.86 14.01
CA LYS A 99 -11.36 -12.46 14.54
C LYS A 99 -11.55 -11.55 15.74
N LYS A 100 -10.76 -11.78 16.80
CA LYS A 100 -10.83 -11.00 18.04
C LYS A 100 -9.78 -9.90 18.02
N PRO A 101 -10.13 -8.66 18.41
CA PRO A 101 -9.16 -7.59 18.57
C PRO A 101 -8.07 -7.93 19.58
N VAL A 102 -6.84 -7.51 19.30
CA VAL A 102 -5.67 -7.61 20.18
C VAL A 102 -4.89 -6.29 20.14
N GLU A 103 -4.22 -5.93 21.23
CA GLU A 103 -3.41 -4.71 21.32
C GLU A 103 -2.10 -4.81 20.51
N GLU A 104 -1.54 -6.01 20.44
CA GLU A 104 -0.32 -6.30 19.68
C GLU A 104 -0.33 -7.75 19.17
N CYS A 105 0.41 -8.00 18.09
CA CYS A 105 0.57 -9.34 17.53
C CYS A 105 1.97 -9.52 16.95
N GLU A 106 2.55 -10.70 17.18
CA GLU A 106 3.75 -11.15 16.48
C GLU A 106 3.36 -11.58 15.06
N ILE A 107 3.94 -10.94 14.06
CA ILE A 107 3.74 -11.26 12.64
C ILE A 107 5.00 -11.96 12.15
N ILE A 108 4.87 -13.21 11.75
CA ILE A 108 5.98 -14.13 11.52
C ILE A 108 6.21 -14.29 10.01
N GLU A 109 7.46 -14.15 9.60
CA GLU A 109 7.92 -14.35 8.23
C GLU A 109 7.44 -15.69 7.65
N ASN A 110 6.98 -15.66 6.41
CA ASN A 110 6.46 -16.84 5.70
C ASN A 110 5.29 -17.56 6.40
N PHE A 111 4.70 -16.95 7.43
CA PHE A 111 3.65 -17.57 8.24
C PHE A 111 2.42 -16.68 8.35
N GLY A 112 2.54 -15.43 8.80
CA GLY A 112 1.41 -14.54 9.09
C GLY A 112 1.30 -14.21 10.58
N LEU A 113 0.10 -13.84 11.04
CA LEU A 113 -0.11 -13.49 12.45
C LEU A 113 -0.05 -14.74 13.35
N LYS A 114 0.72 -14.66 14.44
CA LYS A 114 0.80 -15.72 15.44
C LYS A 114 -0.58 -15.98 16.05
N GLY A 115 -1.01 -17.24 15.99
CA GLY A 115 -2.31 -17.68 16.50
C GLY A 115 -3.48 -17.47 15.53
N ASP A 116 -3.25 -16.96 14.31
CA ASP A 116 -4.29 -16.87 13.29
C ASP A 116 -4.40 -18.18 12.48
N ALA A 117 -5.63 -18.61 12.23
CA ALA A 117 -5.94 -19.83 11.47
C ALA A 117 -5.63 -19.72 9.97
N HIS A 118 -5.41 -18.52 9.45
CA HIS A 118 -4.95 -18.30 8.07
C HIS A 118 -3.43 -18.27 7.96
N ALA A 119 -2.71 -18.46 9.07
CA ALA A 119 -1.26 -18.50 9.06
C ALA A 119 -0.73 -19.81 8.44
N GLY A 120 0.33 -19.69 7.63
CA GLY A 120 1.05 -20.80 6.98
C GLY A 120 0.76 -20.98 5.48
N GLY A 121 1.76 -21.48 4.75
CA GLY A 121 1.71 -22.17 3.43
C GLY A 121 1.24 -21.37 2.20
N SER A 122 0.44 -20.34 2.36
CA SER A 122 -0.05 -19.49 1.28
C SER A 122 0.66 -18.14 1.26
N LYS A 123 0.59 -17.43 0.13
CA LYS A 123 1.09 -16.05 0.02
C LYS A 123 0.15 -15.01 0.66
N LYS A 124 -1.10 -15.38 0.98
CA LYS A 124 -2.10 -14.49 1.60
C LYS A 124 -2.08 -14.64 3.12
N GLN A 125 -0.99 -14.21 3.73
CA GLN A 125 -0.66 -14.47 5.14
C GLN A 125 -1.23 -13.42 6.09
N VAL A 126 -1.33 -12.18 5.61
CA VAL A 126 -1.91 -11.07 6.35
C VAL A 126 -3.01 -10.46 5.50
N SER A 127 -4.15 -10.22 6.13
CA SER A 127 -5.29 -9.58 5.50
C SER A 127 -5.45 -8.15 6.04
N ILE A 128 -5.52 -7.16 5.16
CA ILE A 128 -5.40 -5.74 5.49
C ILE A 128 -6.66 -5.00 5.02
N PHE A 129 -7.25 -4.22 5.90
CA PHE A 129 -8.31 -3.28 5.61
C PHE A 129 -7.78 -1.85 5.66
N ALA A 130 -7.80 -1.14 4.54
CA ALA A 130 -7.56 0.29 4.51
C ALA A 130 -8.89 1.03 4.67
N VAL A 131 -8.98 1.93 5.64
CA VAL A 131 -10.19 2.74 5.88
C VAL A 131 -10.56 3.56 4.64
N GLU A 132 -9.60 3.93 3.82
CA GLU A 132 -9.77 4.61 2.53
C GLU A 132 -10.70 3.86 1.57
N SER A 133 -10.77 2.52 1.66
CA SER A 133 -11.67 1.70 0.85
C SER A 133 -13.14 1.98 1.11
N LEU A 134 -13.49 2.57 2.27
CA LEU A 134 -14.87 2.96 2.57
C LEU A 134 -15.42 4.00 1.59
N LYS A 135 -14.56 4.82 0.97
CA LYS A 135 -14.97 5.81 -0.04
C LYS A 135 -15.55 5.16 -1.30
N GLU A 136 -15.22 3.90 -1.57
CA GLU A 136 -15.71 3.15 -2.72
C GLU A 136 -17.00 2.36 -2.42
N VAL A 137 -17.50 2.41 -1.19
CA VAL A 137 -18.71 1.69 -0.77
C VAL A 137 -19.96 2.46 -1.18
N PRO A 138 -20.88 1.86 -1.93
CA PRO A 138 -22.18 2.48 -2.21
C PRO A 138 -22.94 2.79 -0.92
N GLU A 139 -23.59 3.95 -0.84
CA GLU A 139 -24.30 4.41 0.36
C GLU A 139 -25.29 3.38 0.91
N ASN A 140 -26.04 2.71 0.02
CA ASN A 140 -27.00 1.68 0.38
C ASN A 140 -26.37 0.42 1.00
N LYS A 141 -25.05 0.27 0.93
CA LYS A 141 -24.27 -0.83 1.51
C LYS A 141 -23.47 -0.42 2.75
N MET A 142 -23.41 0.88 3.09
CA MET A 142 -22.63 1.35 4.24
C MET A 142 -23.10 0.79 5.57
N ILE A 143 -24.42 0.68 5.79
CA ILE A 143 -24.97 0.13 7.05
C ILE A 143 -24.58 -1.34 7.22
N GLU A 144 -24.59 -2.12 6.13
CA GLU A 144 -24.15 -3.52 6.12
C GLU A 144 -22.67 -3.63 6.49
N VAL A 145 -21.83 -2.78 5.89
CA VAL A 145 -20.38 -2.76 6.17
C VAL A 145 -20.09 -2.38 7.61
N MET A 146 -20.74 -1.33 8.13
CA MET A 146 -20.54 -0.87 9.50
C MET A 146 -21.03 -1.91 10.53
N ARG A 147 -22.11 -2.64 10.24
CA ARG A 147 -22.64 -3.69 11.13
C ARG A 147 -21.79 -4.97 11.10
N GLY A 148 -21.22 -5.33 9.95
CA GLY A 148 -20.43 -6.54 9.81
C GLY A 148 -18.99 -6.42 10.35
N GLY A 149 -18.56 -5.22 10.74
CA GLY A 149 -17.26 -4.96 11.34
C GLY A 149 -16.07 -5.13 10.39
N TYR A 150 -14.90 -4.68 10.84
CA TYR A 150 -13.63 -4.86 10.15
C TYR A 150 -12.91 -6.08 10.71
N THR A 151 -13.06 -7.24 10.07
CA THR A 151 -12.51 -8.52 10.55
C THR A 151 -11.17 -8.88 9.89
N GLU A 152 -10.53 -7.92 9.22
CA GLU A 152 -9.20 -8.11 8.63
C GLU A 152 -8.13 -8.11 9.74
N ASN A 153 -6.96 -8.72 9.46
CA ASN A 153 -5.92 -8.83 10.49
C ASN A 153 -5.36 -7.48 10.91
N LEU A 154 -5.16 -6.58 9.94
CA LEU A 154 -4.74 -5.21 10.19
C LEU A 154 -5.78 -4.27 9.62
N THR A 155 -6.23 -3.31 10.42
CA THR A 155 -6.94 -2.14 9.91
C THR A 155 -6.00 -0.95 9.96
N ILE A 156 -5.86 -0.26 8.84
CA ILE A 156 -4.95 0.88 8.68
C ILE A 156 -5.68 2.11 8.14
N VAL A 157 -5.10 3.28 8.39
CA VAL A 157 -5.58 4.57 7.86
C VAL A 157 -4.39 5.45 7.49
N GLY A 158 -4.55 6.34 6.52
CA GLY A 158 -3.57 7.34 6.08
C GLY A 158 -2.83 6.97 4.79
N ILE A 159 -2.95 5.73 4.32
CA ILE A 159 -2.28 5.26 3.09
C ILE A 159 -3.29 5.22 1.93
N PRO A 160 -3.11 6.03 0.87
CA PRO A 160 -3.93 5.96 -0.33
C PRO A 160 -3.89 4.57 -0.98
N LEU A 161 -5.04 4.14 -1.50
CA LEU A 161 -5.21 2.79 -2.06
C LEU A 161 -4.28 2.47 -3.24
N TYR A 162 -3.85 3.48 -4.00
CA TYR A 162 -2.89 3.30 -5.10
C TYR A 162 -1.47 2.93 -4.65
N TYR A 163 -1.15 3.05 -3.35
CA TYR A 163 0.07 2.47 -2.78
C TYR A 163 -0.11 1.03 -2.27
N LEU A 164 -1.34 0.56 -2.12
CA LEU A 164 -1.68 -0.75 -1.54
C LEU A 164 -1.92 -1.79 -2.64
N VAL A 165 -0.98 -1.88 -3.56
CA VAL A 165 -1.05 -2.70 -4.78
C VAL A 165 0.13 -3.68 -4.83
N PRO A 166 0.06 -4.76 -5.64
CA PRO A 166 1.10 -5.79 -5.66
C PRO A 166 2.52 -5.25 -5.82
N GLU A 167 3.49 -5.98 -5.27
CA GLU A 167 4.93 -5.67 -5.20
C GLU A 167 5.32 -4.54 -4.24
N ASN A 168 4.40 -3.64 -3.86
CA ASN A 168 4.69 -2.63 -2.85
C ASN A 168 4.84 -3.30 -1.47
N VAL A 169 5.70 -2.74 -0.62
CA VAL A 169 5.98 -3.26 0.71
C VAL A 169 5.52 -2.27 1.77
N LEU A 170 4.74 -2.75 2.73
CA LEU A 170 4.39 -2.04 3.96
C LEU A 170 5.35 -2.44 5.07
N ARG A 171 5.77 -1.47 5.88
CA ARG A 171 6.53 -1.72 7.10
C ARG A 171 5.82 -1.13 8.32
N VAL A 172 5.74 -1.92 9.39
CA VAL A 172 5.28 -1.54 10.72
C VAL A 172 6.26 -2.08 11.75
N GLY A 173 6.92 -1.19 12.50
CA GLY A 173 8.08 -1.57 13.31
C GLY A 173 9.14 -2.28 12.46
N THR A 174 9.47 -3.53 12.82
CA THR A 174 10.36 -4.38 12.02
C THR A 174 9.65 -5.31 11.04
N VAL A 175 8.32 -5.39 11.11
CA VAL A 175 7.52 -6.24 10.21
C VAL A 175 7.54 -5.62 8.82
N GLU A 176 7.79 -6.44 7.81
CA GLU A 176 7.63 -6.06 6.41
C GLU A 176 6.63 -6.99 5.74
N ILE A 177 5.67 -6.41 5.03
CA ILE A 177 4.57 -7.10 4.38
C ILE A 177 4.53 -6.66 2.92
N GLU A 178 4.88 -7.55 2.02
CA GLU A 178 4.76 -7.33 0.57
C GLU A 178 3.30 -7.57 0.17
N ILE A 179 2.69 -6.63 -0.54
CA ILE A 179 1.32 -6.76 -1.02
C ILE A 179 1.32 -7.79 -2.15
N GLU A 180 0.48 -8.82 -2.01
CA GLU A 180 0.35 -9.90 -2.98
C GLU A 180 -0.85 -9.67 -3.91
N SER A 181 -1.98 -9.21 -3.37
CA SER A 181 -3.21 -9.05 -4.17
C SER A 181 -4.22 -8.11 -3.51
N VAL A 182 -5.06 -7.50 -4.35
CA VAL A 182 -6.23 -6.71 -3.91
C VAL A 182 -7.50 -7.42 -4.39
N GLY A 183 -8.39 -7.74 -3.46
CA GLY A 183 -9.67 -8.41 -3.73
C GLY A 183 -9.57 -9.94 -3.93
N LYS A 184 -10.69 -10.54 -4.37
CA LYS A 184 -10.79 -11.95 -4.79
C LYS A 184 -11.21 -12.00 -6.26
N GLU A 185 -10.72 -12.99 -7.01
CA GLU A 185 -11.11 -13.25 -8.41
C GLU A 185 -12.59 -13.63 -8.58
N SER A 186 -13.22 -14.20 -7.55
CA SER A 186 -14.60 -14.69 -7.62
C SER A 186 -15.45 -14.24 -6.41
N PHE A 187 -16.62 -13.67 -6.70
CA PHE A 187 -17.59 -13.22 -5.71
C PHE A 187 -18.34 -14.40 -5.09
N VAL A 188 -18.45 -14.43 -3.76
CA VAL A 188 -19.37 -15.32 -3.05
C VAL A 188 -20.42 -14.45 -2.39
N ASN A 189 -21.68 -14.60 -2.76
CA ASN A 189 -22.80 -13.93 -2.10
C ASN A 189 -22.99 -14.55 -0.72
N GLY A 190 -22.68 -13.79 0.34
CA GLY A 190 -22.97 -14.14 1.73
C GLY A 190 -21.76 -14.15 2.66
N GLY A 191 -21.96 -13.71 3.91
CA GLY A 191 -21.07 -13.94 5.05
C GLY A 191 -19.95 -12.91 5.31
N ARG A 192 -19.69 -11.94 4.42
CA ARG A 192 -18.71 -10.85 4.66
C ARG A 192 -19.23 -9.49 4.15
N PRO A 193 -18.82 -8.38 4.77
CA PRO A 193 -19.13 -7.03 4.28
C PRO A 193 -18.77 -6.81 2.81
N TYR A 194 -19.61 -6.07 2.08
CA TYR A 194 -19.44 -5.71 0.66
C TYR A 194 -18.00 -5.36 0.28
N ILE A 195 -17.38 -4.43 1.00
CA ILE A 195 -16.04 -3.92 0.66
C ILE A 195 -14.93 -4.95 0.90
N VAL A 196 -15.05 -5.71 1.98
CA VAL A 196 -14.07 -6.74 2.37
C VAL A 196 -14.03 -7.86 1.33
N SER A 197 -15.18 -8.20 0.76
CA SER A 197 -15.26 -9.21 -0.30
C SER A 197 -14.64 -8.76 -1.64
N ARG A 198 -14.54 -7.44 -1.88
CA ARG A 198 -14.16 -6.86 -3.18
C ARG A 198 -12.78 -6.20 -3.20
N LYS A 199 -12.35 -5.65 -2.07
CA LYS A 199 -11.16 -4.81 -1.93
C LYS A 199 -10.26 -5.24 -0.76
N GLY A 200 -10.46 -6.44 -0.21
CA GLY A 200 -9.56 -6.97 0.81
C GLY A 200 -8.13 -7.07 0.29
N ILE A 201 -7.19 -6.42 0.96
CA ILE A 201 -5.78 -6.42 0.59
C ILE A 201 -5.12 -7.60 1.29
N PHE A 202 -4.31 -8.37 0.57
CA PHE A 202 -3.58 -9.49 1.14
C PHE A 202 -2.09 -9.32 0.93
N GLY A 203 -1.31 -9.64 1.96
CA GLY A 203 0.13 -9.54 1.92
C GLY A 203 0.85 -10.78 2.43
N HIS A 204 2.09 -10.90 2.01
CA HIS A 204 3.06 -11.91 2.38
C HIS A 204 4.10 -11.30 3.33
N VAL A 205 4.39 -11.97 4.44
CA VAL A 205 5.31 -11.45 5.47
C VAL A 205 6.76 -11.73 5.05
N LYS A 206 7.51 -10.67 4.79
CA LYS A 206 8.94 -10.68 4.41
C LYS A 206 9.88 -10.63 5.60
N LYS A 207 9.42 -10.07 6.72
CA LYS A 207 10.25 -9.93 7.92
C LYS A 207 9.41 -10.02 9.18
N THR A 208 9.87 -10.82 10.14
CA THR A 208 9.22 -11.00 11.44
C THR A 208 9.32 -9.73 12.29
N GLY A 209 8.29 -9.49 13.10
CA GLY A 209 8.28 -8.43 14.09
C GLY A 209 7.00 -8.43 14.92
N ILE A 210 6.86 -7.39 15.74
CA ILE A 210 5.66 -7.13 16.53
C ILE A 210 5.02 -5.86 15.98
N ALA A 211 3.73 -5.92 15.67
CA ALA A 211 2.91 -4.76 15.35
C ALA A 211 1.97 -4.48 16.53
N LYS A 212 1.77 -3.21 16.86
CA LYS A 212 0.85 -2.75 17.90
C LYS A 212 -0.18 -1.80 17.33
N VAL A 213 -1.35 -1.77 17.97
CA VAL A 213 -2.35 -0.73 17.69
C VAL A 213 -1.75 0.64 18.03
N GLY A 214 -1.88 1.58 17.10
CA GLY A 214 -1.30 2.92 17.20
C GLY A 214 0.06 3.09 16.53
N ASP A 215 0.73 2.00 16.13
CA ASP A 215 2.01 2.07 15.42
C ASP A 215 1.87 2.79 14.08
N THR A 216 2.93 3.52 13.71
CA THR A 216 3.11 3.99 12.35
C THR A 216 3.33 2.80 11.43
N ILE A 217 2.58 2.78 10.34
CA ILE A 217 2.79 1.87 9.21
C ILE A 217 3.06 2.73 7.98
N GLY A 218 3.99 2.33 7.12
CA GLY A 218 4.22 3.08 5.90
C GLY A 218 4.73 2.24 4.76
N VAL A 219 4.67 2.83 3.57
CA VAL A 219 5.12 2.22 2.31
C VAL A 219 6.62 2.47 2.16
N ILE A 220 7.38 1.43 1.90
CA ILE A 220 8.83 1.51 1.65
C ILE A 220 9.13 1.18 0.17
N TYR A 221 10.25 1.71 -0.32
CA TYR A 221 10.73 1.57 -1.70
C TYR A 221 12.15 1.00 -1.75
#